data_AF-A0A1C3JIT4-F1
#
_entry.id   AF-A0A1C3JIT4-F1
#
_cell.length_a   1.000
_cell.length_b   1.000
_cell.length_c   1.000
_cell.angle_alpha   90.00
_cell.angle_beta   90.00
_cell.angle_gamma   90.00
#
_symmetry.space_group_name_H-M   'P 1'
#
loop_
_entity.id
_entity.type
_entity.pdbx_description
1 polymer ?
#
loop_
_entity_poly.entity_id
_entity_poly.type
_entity_poly.pdbx_seq_one_letter_code
_entity_poly.pdbx_strand_id
1 'polypeptide(L)'
;MYGPVPHGIENCVRCRWFITDIKYIHSLTAHFNNLSYHASESAKIAAELEAEQAELLDEEYFCEVNNEPFQKYEYLHQIDRRIEKQKIDADEYCKDLVACFQIIRKLIRIEEQRLPEDTVDKVIAIGSYTEISPFFSFVDTESEFRQLIQLCDDAEIYADLRDDLRKTPAISHRSNKLNSMLMQSGYMPFLMQLDDETQLLAGNAMINAMLKATGELDKTKAMGLIASYLDTETYLQDAGLLEVGVKAIEAQTGINMLRLADLSKNKMGVIKNG
;
A
#
# COMPACT_ATOMS: atom_id res chain seq x y z
N MET A 1 -21.20 -5.42 -11.41
CA MET A 1 -19.94 -6.08 -11.82
C MET A 1 -18.93 -4.96 -12.05
N TYR A 2 -17.78 -4.98 -11.38
CA TYR A 2 -16.78 -3.92 -11.50
C TYR A 2 -15.84 -4.27 -12.66
N GLY A 3 -15.72 -3.36 -13.63
CA GLY A 3 -14.85 -3.51 -14.80
C GLY A 3 -13.63 -2.58 -14.73
N PRO A 4 -12.67 -2.73 -15.65
CA PRO A 4 -11.54 -1.81 -15.76
C PRO A 4 -12.04 -0.40 -16.05
N VAL A 5 -11.35 0.60 -15.50
CA VAL A 5 -11.67 2.01 -15.77
C VAL A 5 -11.12 2.36 -17.15
N PRO A 6 -11.93 2.94 -18.06
CA PRO A 6 -11.42 3.48 -19.32
C PRO A 6 -10.31 4.50 -19.03
N HIS A 7 -9.26 4.53 -19.85
CA HIS A 7 -8.08 5.43 -19.71
C HIS A 7 -7.08 5.15 -18.57
N GLY A 8 -7.13 4.03 -17.84
CA GLY A 8 -6.05 3.76 -16.88
C GLY A 8 -5.99 2.36 -16.29
N ILE A 9 -4.79 1.76 -16.34
CA ILE A 9 -4.45 0.50 -15.65
C ILE A 9 -4.13 0.78 -14.16
N GLU A 10 -3.76 2.03 -13.79
CA GLU A 10 -3.43 2.44 -12.42
C GLU A 10 -3.86 3.90 -12.13
N ASN A 11 -4.29 4.19 -10.89
CA ASN A 11 -4.57 5.52 -10.31
C ASN A 11 -5.45 6.50 -11.13
N CYS A 12 -6.45 6.00 -11.85
CA CYS A 12 -7.48 6.87 -12.42
C CYS A 12 -8.26 7.61 -11.31
N VAL A 13 -8.61 8.87 -11.53
CA VAL A 13 -9.49 9.68 -10.65
C VAL A 13 -10.91 9.15 -10.50
N ARG A 14 -11.28 8.09 -11.22
CA ARG A 14 -12.54 7.33 -11.03
C ARG A 14 -12.32 5.99 -10.34
N CYS A 15 -11.07 5.64 -10.05
CA CYS A 15 -10.74 4.38 -9.40
C CYS A 15 -11.37 4.37 -8.00
N ARG A 16 -12.05 3.27 -7.68
CA ARG A 16 -12.59 2.99 -6.34
C ARG A 16 -11.55 3.14 -5.24
N TRP A 17 -10.31 2.80 -5.55
CA TRP A 17 -9.16 2.82 -4.64
C TRP A 17 -8.39 4.15 -4.65
N PHE A 18 -8.88 5.15 -5.38
CA PHE A 18 -8.27 6.47 -5.38
C PHE A 18 -8.46 7.13 -4.02
N ILE A 19 -7.34 7.43 -3.36
CA ILE A 19 -7.25 8.12 -2.07
C ILE A 19 -6.38 9.36 -2.26
N THR A 20 -6.80 10.49 -1.70
CA THR A 20 -6.07 11.75 -1.80
C THR A 20 -6.31 12.64 -0.57
N ASP A 21 -5.50 13.68 -0.41
CA ASP A 21 -5.63 14.70 0.64
C ASP A 21 -5.48 16.11 0.04
N ILE A 22 -5.62 17.14 0.88
CA ILE A 22 -5.53 18.54 0.43
C ILE A 22 -4.14 18.92 -0.10
N LYS A 23 -3.07 18.27 0.33
CA LYS A 23 -1.69 18.59 -0.08
C LYS A 23 -1.52 18.40 -1.59
N TYR A 24 -2.29 17.48 -2.17
CA TYR A 24 -2.30 17.19 -3.60
C TYR A 24 -3.23 18.07 -4.44
N ILE A 25 -3.89 19.09 -3.87
CA ILE A 25 -4.86 19.93 -4.58
C ILE A 25 -4.31 20.58 -5.87
N HIS A 26 -3.04 20.99 -5.85
CA HIS A 26 -2.38 21.58 -7.02
C HIS A 26 -2.13 20.54 -8.12
N SER A 27 -1.77 19.32 -7.73
CA SER A 27 -1.62 18.19 -8.66
C SER A 27 -2.97 17.80 -9.29
N LEU A 28 -4.03 17.74 -8.47
CA LEU A 28 -5.40 17.51 -8.96
C LEU A 28 -5.88 18.61 -9.90
N THR A 29 -5.57 19.88 -9.61
CA THR A 29 -5.92 21.01 -10.49
C THR A 29 -5.18 20.91 -11.82
N ALA A 30 -3.89 20.55 -11.80
CA ALA A 30 -3.12 20.31 -13.02
C ALA A 30 -3.71 19.14 -13.82
N HIS A 31 -4.11 18.06 -13.16
CA HIS A 31 -4.76 16.92 -13.80
C HIS A 31 -6.11 17.30 -14.41
N PHE A 32 -6.96 18.04 -13.69
CA PHE A 32 -8.22 18.58 -14.20
C PHE A 32 -8.01 19.39 -15.48
N ASN A 33 -7.00 20.27 -15.52
CA ASN A 33 -6.69 21.06 -16.71
C ASN A 33 -6.26 20.19 -17.90
N ASN A 34 -5.47 19.13 -17.66
CA ASN A 34 -5.09 18.18 -18.71
C ASN A 34 -6.32 17.43 -19.24
N LEU A 35 -7.18 16.93 -18.36
CA LEU A 35 -8.43 16.25 -18.76
C LEU A 35 -9.32 17.18 -19.60
N SER A 36 -9.43 18.46 -19.20
CA SER A 36 -10.22 19.45 -19.94
C SER A 36 -9.66 19.71 -21.33
N TYR A 37 -8.34 19.78 -21.44
CA TYR A 37 -7.65 19.96 -22.73
C TYR A 37 -7.88 18.75 -23.63
N HIS A 38 -7.67 17.52 -23.13
CA HIS A 38 -7.87 16.30 -23.90
C HIS A 38 -9.32 16.10 -24.34
N ALA A 39 -10.30 16.37 -23.46
CA ALA A 39 -11.71 16.34 -23.84
C ALA A 39 -12.01 17.30 -25.01
N SER A 40 -11.46 18.51 -24.96
CA SER A 40 -11.66 19.53 -25.99
C SER A 40 -10.99 19.14 -27.31
N GLU A 41 -9.77 18.62 -27.26
CA GLU A 41 -9.04 18.19 -28.46
C GLU A 41 -9.68 16.98 -29.13
N SER A 42 -10.10 15.96 -28.37
CA SER A 42 -10.84 14.82 -28.93
C SER A 42 -12.16 15.24 -29.57
N ALA A 43 -12.91 16.15 -28.94
CA ALA A 43 -14.13 16.70 -29.52
C ALA A 43 -13.87 17.50 -30.80
N LYS A 44 -12.78 18.29 -30.84
CA LYS A 44 -12.37 19.04 -32.02
C LYS A 44 -12.02 18.12 -33.18
N ILE A 45 -11.21 17.07 -32.94
CA ILE A 45 -10.84 16.09 -33.98
C ILE A 45 -12.10 15.35 -34.47
N ALA A 46 -13.02 15.01 -33.58
CA ALA A 46 -14.30 14.40 -33.98
C ALA A 46 -15.08 15.32 -34.94
N ALA A 47 -15.18 16.62 -34.63
CA ALA A 47 -15.88 17.59 -35.47
C ALA A 47 -15.21 17.80 -36.83
N GLU A 48 -13.87 17.82 -36.87
CA GLU A 48 -13.11 17.90 -38.14
C GLU A 48 -13.36 16.67 -39.02
N LEU A 49 -13.41 15.47 -38.43
CA LEU A 49 -13.71 14.23 -39.15
C LEU A 49 -15.17 14.13 -39.59
N GLU A 50 -16.12 14.65 -38.81
CA GLU A 50 -17.53 14.73 -39.20
C GLU A 50 -17.74 15.66 -40.39
N ALA A 51 -17.01 16.78 -40.45
CA ALA A 51 -17.02 17.66 -41.61
C ALA A 51 -16.48 16.95 -42.86
N GLU A 52 -15.38 16.21 -42.73
CA GLU A 52 -14.82 15.41 -43.83
C GLU A 52 -15.77 14.28 -44.27
N GLN A 53 -16.43 13.61 -43.31
CA GLN A 53 -17.44 12.60 -43.60
C GLN A 53 -18.61 13.19 -44.41
N ALA A 54 -19.07 14.39 -44.05
CA ALA A 54 -20.15 15.06 -44.76
C ALA A 54 -19.78 15.32 -46.24
N GLU A 55 -18.55 15.75 -46.52
CA GLU A 55 -18.07 15.94 -47.90
C GLU A 55 -18.05 14.63 -48.70
N LEU A 56 -17.67 13.50 -48.07
CA LEU A 56 -17.67 12.19 -48.72
C LEU A 56 -19.08 11.65 -48.97
N LEU A 57 -20.02 11.90 -48.06
CA LEU A 57 -21.42 11.51 -48.22
C LEU A 57 -22.08 12.33 -49.34
N ASP A 58 -21.73 13.62 -49.47
CA ASP A 58 -22.15 14.44 -50.61
C ASP A 58 -21.58 13.88 -51.93
N GLU A 59 -20.30 13.48 -51.97
CA GLU A 59 -19.69 12.84 -53.14
C GLU A 59 -20.38 11.51 -53.51
N GLU A 60 -20.66 10.67 -52.51
CA GLU A 60 -21.41 9.42 -52.68
C GLU A 60 -22.79 9.69 -53.30
N TYR A 61 -23.52 10.68 -52.78
CA TYR A 61 -24.81 11.10 -53.31
C TYR A 61 -24.72 11.55 -54.78
N PHE A 62 -23.72 12.34 -55.14
CA PHE A 62 -23.53 12.75 -56.55
C PHE A 62 -23.18 11.58 -57.46
N CYS A 63 -22.36 10.63 -57.00
CA CYS A 63 -22.10 9.40 -57.75
C CYS A 63 -23.39 8.61 -58.00
N GLU A 64 -24.25 8.45 -56.99
CA GLU A 64 -25.54 7.77 -57.13
C GLU A 64 -26.45 8.48 -58.14
N VAL A 65 -26.59 9.80 -58.05
CA VAL A 65 -27.43 10.61 -58.97
C VAL A 65 -26.95 10.48 -60.41
N ASN A 66 -25.62 10.40 -60.62
CA ASN A 66 -25.02 10.28 -61.95
C ASN A 66 -24.90 8.83 -62.45
N ASN A 67 -25.36 7.82 -61.69
CA ASN A 67 -25.16 6.38 -61.95
C ASN A 67 -23.69 5.97 -62.09
N GLU A 68 -22.80 6.60 -61.32
CA GLU A 68 -21.38 6.27 -61.23
C GLU A 68 -21.09 5.51 -59.93
N PRO A 69 -20.16 4.54 -59.93
CA PRO A 69 -19.81 3.80 -58.72
C PRO A 69 -18.87 4.60 -57.81
N PHE A 70 -19.30 4.86 -56.57
CA PHE A 70 -18.44 5.46 -55.53
C PHE A 70 -17.23 4.56 -55.22
N GLN A 71 -16.02 5.13 -55.14
CA GLN A 71 -14.77 4.37 -54.99
C GLN A 71 -14.15 4.47 -53.59
N LYS A 72 -14.68 5.33 -52.71
CA LYS A 72 -14.04 5.69 -51.42
C LYS A 72 -14.67 5.02 -50.19
N TYR A 73 -15.40 3.91 -50.36
CA TYR A 73 -16.06 3.19 -49.25
C TYR A 73 -15.11 2.81 -48.11
N GLU A 74 -13.90 2.34 -48.43
CA GLU A 74 -12.91 1.98 -47.40
C GLU A 74 -12.48 3.21 -46.59
N TYR A 75 -12.35 4.36 -47.26
CA TYR A 75 -11.98 5.61 -46.61
C TYR A 75 -13.11 6.14 -45.71
N LEU A 76 -14.35 6.10 -46.19
CA LEU A 76 -15.54 6.43 -45.40
C LEU A 76 -15.61 5.59 -44.12
N HIS A 77 -15.46 4.27 -44.24
CA HIS A 77 -15.44 3.36 -43.08
C HIS A 77 -14.25 3.63 -42.12
N GLN A 78 -13.11 4.09 -42.62
CA GLN A 78 -12.00 4.51 -41.76
C GLN A 78 -12.34 5.78 -40.97
N ILE A 79 -12.98 6.76 -41.60
CA ILE A 79 -13.45 7.99 -40.95
C ILE A 79 -14.48 7.67 -39.87
N ASP A 80 -15.48 6.84 -40.17
CA ASP A 80 -16.51 6.42 -39.19
C ASP A 80 -15.90 5.87 -37.91
N ARG A 81 -14.94 4.94 -38.04
CA ARG A 81 -14.23 4.36 -36.89
C ARG A 81 -13.44 5.41 -36.11
N ARG A 82 -12.85 6.39 -36.79
CA ARG A 82 -12.08 7.46 -36.15
C ARG A 82 -13.00 8.43 -35.41
N ILE A 83 -14.15 8.80 -35.99
CA ILE A 83 -15.18 9.62 -35.33
C ILE A 83 -15.65 8.94 -34.06
N GLU A 84 -16.07 7.67 -34.15
CA GLU A 84 -16.55 6.91 -32.99
C GLU A 84 -15.49 6.84 -31.88
N LYS A 85 -14.23 6.58 -32.26
CA LYS A 85 -13.13 6.59 -31.30
C LYS A 85 -13.00 7.97 -30.61
N GLN A 86 -12.96 9.06 -31.37
CA GLN A 86 -12.78 10.40 -30.79
C GLN A 86 -13.96 10.85 -29.93
N LYS A 87 -15.19 10.45 -30.29
CA LYS A 87 -16.37 10.68 -29.45
C LYS A 87 -16.28 9.92 -28.12
N ILE A 88 -15.87 8.64 -28.16
CA ILE A 88 -15.66 7.84 -26.94
C ILE A 88 -14.57 8.46 -26.07
N ASP A 89 -13.43 8.84 -26.67
CA ASP A 89 -12.33 9.47 -25.95
C ASP A 89 -12.79 10.78 -25.28
N ALA A 90 -13.49 11.66 -26.01
CA ALA A 90 -14.01 12.93 -25.48
C ALA A 90 -15.01 12.72 -24.33
N ASP A 91 -15.92 11.76 -24.46
CA ASP A 91 -16.91 11.42 -23.42
C ASP A 91 -16.24 10.89 -22.14
N GLU A 92 -15.27 9.99 -22.28
CA GLU A 92 -14.53 9.47 -21.13
C GLU A 92 -13.66 10.53 -20.46
N TYR A 93 -12.98 11.40 -21.22
CA TYR A 93 -12.25 12.53 -20.62
C TYR A 93 -13.20 13.49 -19.88
N CYS A 94 -14.41 13.72 -20.38
CA CYS A 94 -15.43 14.50 -19.67
C CYS A 94 -15.86 13.83 -18.35
N LYS A 95 -16.04 12.51 -18.34
CA LYS A 95 -16.37 11.76 -17.11
C LYS A 95 -15.25 11.86 -16.09
N ASP A 96 -13.99 11.73 -16.53
CA ASP A 96 -12.81 11.88 -15.68
C ASP A 96 -12.73 13.31 -15.12
N LEU A 97 -13.02 14.31 -15.96
CA LEU A 97 -13.03 15.72 -15.58
C LEU A 97 -14.04 16.00 -14.48
N VAL A 98 -15.27 15.48 -14.63
CA VAL A 98 -16.33 15.62 -13.62
C VAL A 98 -15.94 14.93 -12.32
N ALA A 99 -15.37 13.71 -12.39
CA ALA A 99 -14.90 13.00 -11.21
C ALA A 99 -13.80 13.77 -10.47
N CYS A 100 -12.79 14.26 -11.19
CA CYS A 100 -11.71 15.06 -10.64
C CYS A 100 -12.25 16.35 -9.96
N PHE A 101 -13.19 17.05 -10.60
CA PHE A 101 -13.83 18.23 -10.02
C PHE A 101 -14.58 17.91 -8.72
N GLN A 102 -15.31 16.79 -8.68
CA GLN A 102 -16.02 16.37 -7.47
C GLN A 102 -15.05 16.09 -6.32
N ILE A 103 -13.89 15.49 -6.60
CA ILE A 103 -12.84 15.26 -5.58
C ILE A 103 -12.29 16.58 -5.07
N ILE A 104 -11.88 17.49 -5.96
CA ILE A 104 -11.40 18.83 -5.62
C ILE A 104 -12.41 19.57 -4.75
N ARG A 105 -13.69 19.56 -5.14
CA ARG A 105 -14.77 20.21 -4.39
C ARG A 105 -14.96 19.59 -2.99
N LYS A 106 -14.86 18.27 -2.86
CA LYS A 106 -14.95 17.61 -1.56
C LYS A 106 -13.75 17.98 -0.66
N LEU A 107 -12.53 18.02 -1.21
CA LEU A 107 -11.34 18.44 -0.47
C LEU A 107 -11.49 19.86 0.07
N ILE A 108 -11.87 20.81 -0.79
CA ILE A 108 -12.09 22.20 -0.40
C ILE A 108 -13.13 22.29 0.72
N ARG A 109 -14.27 21.58 0.59
CA ARG A 109 -15.32 21.58 1.61
C ARG A 109 -14.85 21.05 2.96
N ILE A 110 -14.04 19.98 2.97
CA ILE A 110 -13.51 19.41 4.22
C ILE A 110 -12.58 20.41 4.91
N GLU A 111 -11.78 21.14 4.13
CA GLU A 111 -10.82 22.11 4.65
C GLU A 111 -11.47 23.42 5.09
N GLU A 112 -12.50 23.89 4.38
CA GLU A 112 -13.33 25.02 4.83
C GLU A 112 -14.02 24.76 6.17
N GLN A 113 -14.26 23.48 6.50
CA GLN A 113 -14.87 23.04 7.76
C GLN A 113 -13.84 22.71 8.85
N ARG A 114 -12.54 22.86 8.57
CA ARG A 114 -11.49 22.57 9.55
C ARG A 114 -11.45 23.63 10.64
N LEU A 115 -11.48 23.19 11.90
CA LEU A 115 -11.28 24.06 13.06
C LEU A 115 -9.79 24.41 13.21
N PRO A 116 -9.43 25.60 13.74
CA PRO A 116 -8.03 26.00 13.90
C PRO A 116 -7.19 25.04 14.76
N GLU A 117 -7.83 24.32 15.68
CA GLU A 117 -7.20 23.32 16.56
C GLU A 117 -7.07 21.92 15.93
N ASP A 118 -7.68 21.66 14.77
CA ASP A 118 -7.67 20.36 14.10
C ASP A 118 -6.45 20.23 13.20
N THR A 119 -5.40 19.60 13.73
CA THR A 119 -4.12 19.34 13.02
C THR A 119 -4.07 17.98 12.31
N VAL A 120 -5.15 17.21 12.30
CA VAL A 120 -5.14 15.83 11.80
C VAL A 120 -5.27 15.81 10.27
N ASP A 121 -4.47 14.99 9.60
CA ASP A 121 -4.58 14.80 8.16
C ASP A 121 -5.94 14.19 7.78
N LYS A 122 -6.62 14.80 6.81
CA LYS A 122 -7.92 14.35 6.32
C LYS A 122 -7.78 13.84 4.90
N VAL A 123 -8.10 12.57 4.70
CA VAL A 123 -8.08 11.90 3.41
C VAL A 123 -9.48 11.72 2.86
N ILE A 124 -9.60 11.72 1.54
CA ILE A 124 -10.81 11.39 0.81
C ILE A 124 -10.55 10.15 -0.01
N ALA A 125 -11.44 9.17 0.11
CA ALA A 125 -11.53 8.03 -0.79
C ALA A 125 -12.77 8.15 -1.69
N ILE A 126 -12.67 7.63 -2.91
CA ILE A 126 -13.82 7.53 -3.82
C ILE A 126 -14.73 6.37 -3.43
N GLY A 127 -14.15 5.25 -2.98
CA GLY A 127 -14.87 4.11 -2.42
C GLY A 127 -15.58 4.43 -1.11
N SER A 128 -16.60 3.65 -0.77
CA SER A 128 -17.29 3.72 0.52
C SER A 128 -16.37 3.25 1.67
N TYR A 129 -16.62 3.75 2.88
CA TYR A 129 -15.96 3.26 4.11
C TYR A 129 -16.09 1.74 4.29
N THR A 130 -17.21 1.14 3.84
CA THR A 130 -17.41 -0.32 3.85
C THR A 130 -16.53 -1.07 2.85
N GLU A 131 -15.89 -0.36 1.93
CA GLU A 131 -15.08 -0.89 0.83
C GLU A 131 -13.60 -0.70 1.08
N ILE A 132 -13.24 0.32 1.88
CA ILE A 132 -11.96 0.42 2.59
C ILE A 132 -12.04 -0.59 3.73
N SER A 133 -11.67 -1.83 3.40
CA SER A 133 -11.80 -2.99 4.27
C SER A 133 -11.19 -2.76 5.67
N PRO A 134 -11.72 -3.40 6.73
CA PRO A 134 -11.00 -3.57 7.99
C PRO A 134 -9.62 -4.25 7.83
N PHE A 135 -9.35 -4.87 6.67
CA PHE A 135 -8.05 -5.43 6.30
C PHE A 135 -7.07 -4.39 5.71
N PHE A 136 -7.52 -3.18 5.39
CA PHE A 136 -6.70 -2.10 4.86
C PHE A 136 -6.57 -1.00 5.92
N SER A 137 -5.80 -1.26 6.97
CA SER A 137 -5.35 -0.22 7.89
C SER A 137 -4.04 0.36 7.36
N PHE A 138 -4.00 1.64 7.02
CA PHE A 138 -2.71 2.34 7.04
C PHE A 138 -2.15 2.15 8.44
N VAL A 139 -1.02 1.47 8.55
CA VAL A 139 -0.28 1.34 9.79
C VAL A 139 0.39 2.69 10.01
N ASP A 140 -0.39 3.69 10.43
CA ASP A 140 0.15 4.95 10.90
C ASP A 140 0.88 4.63 12.21
N THR A 141 2.19 4.49 12.10
CA THR A 141 3.06 4.12 13.21
C THR A 141 4.38 4.84 13.04
N GLU A 142 4.77 5.57 14.07
CA GLU A 142 6.12 6.12 14.18
C GLU A 142 7.12 5.01 14.57
N SER A 143 6.63 3.85 15.04
CA SER A 143 7.44 2.69 15.38
C SER A 143 7.86 1.89 14.14
N GLU A 144 9.12 2.03 13.76
CA GLU A 144 9.77 1.14 12.78
C GLU A 144 9.67 -0.33 13.23
N PHE A 145 9.76 -0.62 14.54
CA PHE A 145 9.69 -2.00 15.03
C PHE A 145 8.35 -2.66 14.75
N ARG A 146 7.24 -1.92 14.88
CA ARG A 146 5.90 -2.40 14.50
C ARG A 146 5.84 -2.80 13.02
N GLN A 147 6.42 -1.98 12.14
CA GLN A 147 6.46 -2.26 10.69
C GLN A 147 7.26 -3.53 10.41
N LEU A 148 8.42 -3.68 11.05
CA LEU A 148 9.28 -4.86 10.92
C LEU A 148 8.61 -6.14 11.43
N ILE A 149 7.84 -6.06 12.53
CA ILE A 149 7.01 -7.16 13.03
C ILE A 149 6.01 -7.59 11.95
N GLN A 150 5.25 -6.63 11.39
CA GLN A 150 4.21 -6.90 10.39
C GLN A 150 4.81 -7.56 9.13
N LEU A 151 5.88 -7.00 8.59
CA LEU A 151 6.56 -7.53 7.40
C LEU A 151 7.02 -8.98 7.59
N CYS A 152 7.57 -9.29 8.76
CA CYS A 152 8.04 -10.64 9.05
C CYS A 152 6.90 -11.63 9.32
N ASP A 153 5.82 -11.19 9.97
CA ASP A 153 4.60 -12.00 10.19
C ASP A 153 3.93 -12.34 8.84
N ASP A 154 3.79 -11.36 7.94
CA ASP A 154 3.23 -11.56 6.60
C ASP A 154 4.08 -12.52 5.76
N ALA A 155 5.42 -12.40 5.82
CA ALA A 155 6.34 -13.27 5.08
C ALA A 155 6.32 -14.74 5.52
N GLU A 156 5.82 -15.06 6.72
CA GLU A 156 5.63 -16.46 7.11
C GLU A 156 4.34 -17.06 6.51
N ILE A 157 3.32 -16.22 6.29
CA ILE A 157 2.02 -16.62 5.73
C ILE A 157 2.07 -16.65 4.19
N TYR A 158 2.70 -15.65 3.58
CA TYR A 158 2.72 -15.42 2.13
C TYR A 158 4.12 -15.68 1.56
N ALA A 159 4.27 -16.81 0.86
CA ALA A 159 5.56 -17.26 0.32
C ALA A 159 6.22 -16.23 -0.62
N ASP A 160 5.45 -15.57 -1.48
CA ASP A 160 5.98 -14.57 -2.41
C ASP A 160 6.57 -13.35 -1.66
N LEU A 161 5.94 -12.93 -0.55
CA LEU A 161 6.44 -11.84 0.28
C LEU A 161 7.71 -12.23 1.05
N ARG A 162 7.91 -13.53 1.33
CA ARG A 162 9.13 -14.04 1.97
C ARG A 162 10.36 -13.77 1.11
N ASP A 163 10.27 -14.04 -0.19
CA ASP A 163 11.36 -13.82 -1.13
C ASP A 163 11.70 -12.33 -1.27
N ASP A 164 10.68 -11.46 -1.25
CA ASP A 164 10.89 -10.03 -1.26
C ASP A 164 11.48 -9.51 0.06
N LEU A 165 11.01 -10.01 1.21
CA LEU A 165 11.54 -9.66 2.51
C LEU A 165 13.03 -10.00 2.64
N ARG A 166 13.45 -11.16 2.13
CA ARG A 166 14.86 -11.62 2.15
C ARG A 166 15.81 -10.76 1.33
N LYS A 167 15.30 -9.95 0.40
CA LYS A 167 16.11 -8.97 -0.36
C LYS A 167 16.37 -7.68 0.44
N THR A 168 15.85 -7.57 1.66
CA THR A 168 15.93 -6.39 2.51
C THR A 168 16.61 -6.73 3.85
N PRO A 169 17.12 -5.73 4.60
CA PRO A 169 17.69 -5.97 5.93
C PRO A 169 16.62 -6.14 7.04
N ALA A 170 15.33 -6.22 6.69
CA ALA A 170 14.22 -6.17 7.65
C ALA A 170 14.28 -7.26 8.72
N ILE A 171 14.59 -8.50 8.33
CA ILE A 171 14.72 -9.64 9.27
C ILE A 171 15.82 -9.35 10.30
N SER A 172 16.99 -8.92 9.83
CA SER A 172 18.13 -8.58 10.69
C SER A 172 17.82 -7.40 11.60
N HIS A 173 17.21 -6.33 11.08
CA HIS A 173 16.83 -5.15 11.88
C HIS A 173 15.87 -5.53 13.01
N ARG A 174 14.85 -6.34 12.72
CA ARG A 174 13.91 -6.83 13.73
C ARG A 174 14.61 -7.69 14.78
N SER A 175 15.41 -8.65 14.33
CA SER A 175 16.17 -9.55 15.21
C SER A 175 17.12 -8.78 16.13
N ASN A 176 17.76 -7.73 15.63
CA ASN A 176 18.64 -6.88 16.44
C ASN A 176 17.86 -6.15 17.54
N LYS A 177 16.67 -5.59 17.24
CA LYS A 177 15.81 -4.96 18.27
C LYS A 177 15.37 -5.97 19.34
N LEU A 178 15.00 -7.18 18.93
CA LEU A 178 14.68 -8.26 19.87
C LEU A 178 15.90 -8.68 20.72
N ASN A 179 17.08 -8.78 20.13
CA ASN A 179 18.31 -9.08 20.86
C ASN A 179 18.67 -7.99 21.88
N SER A 180 18.48 -6.71 21.55
CA SER A 180 18.66 -5.62 22.51
C SER A 180 17.77 -5.81 23.74
N MET A 181 16.49 -6.14 23.53
CA MET A 181 15.54 -6.41 24.61
C MET A 181 15.96 -7.64 25.46
N LEU A 182 16.40 -8.71 24.81
CA LEU A 182 16.92 -9.91 25.49
C LEU A 182 18.14 -9.56 26.36
N MET A 183 19.11 -8.84 25.80
CA MET A 183 20.34 -8.45 26.50
C MET A 183 20.07 -7.54 27.69
N GLN A 184 19.20 -6.54 27.53
CA GLN A 184 18.81 -5.63 28.60
C GLN A 184 18.10 -6.37 29.74
N SER A 185 17.44 -7.49 29.43
CA SER A 185 16.80 -8.39 30.40
C SER A 185 17.71 -9.53 30.88
N GLY A 186 19.00 -9.49 30.56
CA GLY A 186 19.98 -10.46 31.05
C GLY A 186 20.05 -11.79 30.28
N TYR A 187 19.42 -11.90 29.10
CA TYR A 187 19.56 -13.04 28.20
C TYR A 187 20.67 -12.81 27.16
N MET A 188 21.18 -13.89 26.57
CA MET A 188 22.06 -13.81 25.41
C MET A 188 21.32 -13.30 24.16
N PRO A 189 22.00 -12.57 23.25
CA PRO A 189 21.43 -12.16 21.96
C PRO A 189 21.36 -13.36 21.00
N PHE A 190 20.42 -14.27 21.28
CA PHE A 190 20.33 -15.57 20.63
C PHE A 190 20.07 -15.48 19.12
N LEU A 191 19.20 -14.55 18.68
CA LEU A 191 18.81 -14.45 17.28
C LEU A 191 19.99 -14.07 16.37
N MET A 192 20.99 -13.36 16.89
CA MET A 192 22.20 -12.98 16.13
C MET A 192 23.04 -14.19 15.68
N GLN A 193 22.84 -15.37 16.29
CA GLN A 193 23.59 -16.59 15.99
C GLN A 193 22.89 -17.45 14.93
N LEU A 194 21.72 -17.04 14.47
CA LEU A 194 20.87 -17.79 13.55
C LEU A 194 21.00 -17.23 12.13
N ASP A 195 20.80 -18.07 11.12
CA ASP A 195 20.60 -17.64 9.74
C ASP A 195 19.25 -16.91 9.56
N ASP A 196 19.09 -16.17 8.47
CA ASP A 196 17.91 -15.33 8.22
C ASP A 196 16.58 -16.11 8.29
N GLU A 197 16.54 -17.36 7.82
CA GLU A 197 15.31 -18.15 7.84
C GLU A 197 14.96 -18.58 9.26
N THR A 198 15.96 -19.02 10.01
CA THR A 198 15.76 -19.39 11.41
C THR A 198 15.45 -18.15 12.26
N GLN A 199 16.04 -16.99 11.96
CA GLN A 199 15.69 -15.70 12.58
C GLN A 199 14.24 -15.30 12.30
N LEU A 200 13.77 -15.48 11.06
CA LEU A 200 12.39 -15.18 10.67
C LEU A 200 11.41 -15.97 11.55
N LEU A 201 11.56 -17.30 11.55
CA LEU A 201 10.68 -18.22 12.28
C LEU A 201 10.78 -18.06 13.80
N ALA A 202 11.98 -17.99 14.36
CA ALA A 202 12.16 -17.82 15.81
C ALA A 202 11.65 -16.45 16.29
N GLY A 203 11.91 -15.39 15.54
CA GLY A 203 11.41 -14.05 15.86
C GLY A 203 9.87 -13.97 15.77
N ASN A 204 9.25 -14.60 14.76
CA ASN A 204 7.79 -14.67 14.68
C ASN A 204 7.20 -15.49 15.82
N ALA A 205 7.80 -16.63 16.19
CA ALA A 205 7.37 -17.43 17.33
C ALA A 205 7.39 -16.60 18.63
N MET A 206 8.46 -15.85 18.86
CA MET A 206 8.59 -14.93 19.99
C MET A 206 7.44 -13.91 20.03
N ILE A 207 7.27 -13.16 18.94
CA ILE A 207 6.27 -12.10 18.83
C ILE A 207 4.86 -12.67 18.96
N ASN A 208 4.53 -13.77 18.29
CA ASN A 208 3.21 -14.39 18.34
C ASN A 208 2.85 -14.88 19.74
N ALA A 209 3.82 -15.41 20.48
CA ALA A 209 3.61 -15.80 21.87
C ALA A 209 3.36 -14.58 22.77
N MET A 210 4.12 -13.49 22.57
CA MET A 210 3.92 -12.22 23.27
C MET A 210 2.54 -11.62 22.93
N LEU A 211 2.14 -11.61 21.66
CA LEU A 211 0.84 -11.10 21.20
C LEU A 211 -0.30 -11.83 21.92
N LYS A 212 -0.23 -13.16 21.94
CA LYS A 212 -1.22 -13.98 22.64
C LYS A 212 -1.27 -13.71 24.14
N ALA A 213 -0.13 -13.41 24.76
CA ALA A 213 -0.05 -13.11 26.18
C ALA A 213 -0.62 -11.73 26.55
N THR A 214 -0.72 -10.78 25.59
CA THR A 214 -1.36 -9.48 25.85
C THR A 214 -2.86 -9.59 26.16
N GLY A 215 -3.52 -10.66 25.70
CA GLY A 215 -4.98 -10.85 25.84
C GLY A 215 -5.84 -9.95 24.94
N GLU A 216 -5.23 -9.08 24.13
CA GLU A 216 -5.93 -8.24 23.16
C GLU A 216 -6.38 -9.08 21.95
N LEU A 217 -7.67 -8.94 21.58
CA LEU A 217 -8.28 -9.71 20.49
C LEU A 217 -7.94 -9.11 19.12
N ASP A 218 -7.71 -7.80 19.07
CA ASP A 218 -7.29 -7.10 17.88
C ASP A 218 -5.76 -7.20 17.71
N LYS A 219 -5.32 -8.06 16.76
CA LYS A 219 -3.90 -8.29 16.47
C LYS A 219 -3.14 -6.99 16.19
N THR A 220 -3.77 -6.03 15.51
CA THR A 220 -3.15 -4.77 15.14
C THR A 220 -2.90 -3.89 16.36
N LYS A 221 -3.84 -3.86 17.33
CA LYS A 221 -3.65 -3.18 18.62
C LYS A 221 -2.62 -3.89 19.48
N ALA A 222 -2.65 -5.22 19.54
CA ALA A 222 -1.68 -6.03 20.28
C ALA A 222 -0.24 -5.80 19.76
N MET A 223 -0.06 -5.71 18.44
CA MET A 223 1.23 -5.34 17.83
C MET A 223 1.66 -3.92 18.20
N GLY A 224 0.73 -2.97 18.26
CA GLY A 224 1.00 -1.61 18.75
C GLY A 224 1.48 -1.60 20.21
N LEU A 225 0.84 -2.39 21.08
CA LEU A 225 1.26 -2.55 22.47
C LEU A 225 2.68 -3.12 22.58
N ILE A 226 2.99 -4.22 21.89
CA ILE A 226 4.34 -4.82 21.89
C ILE A 226 5.38 -3.85 21.32
N ALA A 227 5.05 -3.13 20.26
CA ALA A 227 5.96 -2.15 19.70
C ALA A 227 6.27 -1.04 20.71
N SER A 228 5.23 -0.47 21.31
CA SER A 228 5.39 0.52 22.39
C SER A 228 6.17 -0.03 23.58
N TYR A 229 6.02 -1.32 23.86
CA TYR A 229 6.72 -2.03 24.93
C TYR A 229 8.23 -2.00 24.78
N LEU A 230 8.70 -2.03 23.53
CA LEU A 230 10.10 -1.97 23.17
C LEU A 230 10.57 -0.52 23.02
N ASP A 231 9.77 0.33 22.36
CA ASP A 231 10.13 1.73 22.10
C ASP A 231 10.18 2.59 23.38
N THR A 232 9.40 2.23 24.41
CA THR A 232 9.37 2.92 25.72
C THR A 232 10.19 2.20 26.81
N GLU A 233 10.89 1.11 26.44
CA GLU A 233 11.68 0.25 27.34
C GLU A 233 10.91 -0.30 28.57
N THR A 234 9.57 -0.37 28.50
CA THR A 234 8.74 -0.85 29.62
C THR A 234 8.90 -2.34 29.92
N TYR A 235 9.53 -3.11 29.02
CA TYR A 235 9.92 -4.51 29.27
C TYR A 235 10.80 -4.71 30.51
N LEU A 236 11.48 -3.66 30.97
CA LEU A 236 12.25 -3.67 32.21
C LEU A 236 11.36 -3.73 33.47
N GLN A 237 10.09 -3.36 33.35
CA GLN A 237 9.13 -3.29 34.47
C GLN A 237 8.17 -4.48 34.49
N ASP A 238 7.83 -5.08 33.34
CA ASP A 238 6.96 -6.26 33.23
C ASP A 238 7.71 -7.45 32.56
N ALA A 239 8.35 -8.27 33.41
CA ALA A 239 9.14 -9.42 32.92
C ALA A 239 8.30 -10.51 32.25
N GLY A 240 6.96 -10.51 32.41
CA GLY A 240 6.10 -11.63 32.03
C GLY A 240 6.01 -11.85 30.51
N LEU A 241 5.79 -10.78 29.75
CA LEU A 241 5.66 -10.87 28.28
C LEU A 241 6.95 -11.39 27.64
N LEU A 242 8.10 -10.88 28.08
CA LEU A 242 9.40 -11.30 27.54
C LEU A 242 9.70 -12.77 27.81
N GLU A 243 9.42 -13.26 29.02
CA GLU A 243 9.63 -14.67 29.37
C GLU A 243 8.77 -15.61 28.52
N VAL A 244 7.54 -15.21 28.19
CA VAL A 244 6.68 -15.97 27.26
C VAL A 244 7.31 -16.02 25.86
N GLY A 245 7.83 -14.89 25.38
CA GLY A 245 8.55 -14.82 24.10
C GLY A 245 9.78 -15.72 24.06
N VAL A 246 10.61 -15.72 25.12
CA VAL A 246 11.81 -16.57 25.21
C VAL A 246 11.44 -18.04 25.12
N LYS A 247 10.44 -18.50 25.88
CA LYS A 247 9.98 -19.90 25.84
C LYS A 247 9.52 -20.32 24.45
N ALA A 248 8.92 -19.40 23.68
CA ALA A 248 8.50 -19.68 22.32
C ALA A 248 9.68 -19.86 21.36
N ILE A 249 10.76 -19.08 21.51
CA ILE A 249 12.01 -19.29 20.76
C ILE A 249 12.62 -20.65 21.09
N GLU A 250 12.68 -21.00 22.37
CA GLU A 250 13.24 -22.29 22.82
C GLU A 250 12.44 -23.46 22.25
N ALA A 251 11.10 -23.36 22.23
CA ALA A 251 10.24 -24.37 21.63
C ALA A 251 10.42 -24.47 20.11
N GLN A 252 10.57 -23.33 19.42
CA GLN A 252 10.72 -23.28 17.97
C GLN A 252 12.09 -23.78 17.49
N THR A 253 13.15 -23.51 18.24
CA THR A 253 14.53 -23.84 17.83
C THR A 253 15.07 -25.11 18.50
N GLY A 254 14.45 -25.56 19.59
CA GLY A 254 14.95 -26.67 20.41
C GLY A 254 16.18 -26.32 21.25
N ILE A 255 16.57 -25.05 21.34
CA ILE A 255 17.77 -24.59 22.05
C ILE A 255 17.36 -23.69 23.21
N ASN A 256 17.84 -24.01 24.42
CA ASN A 256 17.60 -23.20 25.61
C ASN A 256 18.42 -21.90 25.58
N MET A 257 17.78 -20.78 25.90
CA MET A 257 18.41 -19.47 25.90
C MET A 257 19.13 -19.23 27.23
N LEU A 258 20.45 -19.05 27.17
CA LEU A 258 21.27 -18.83 28.36
C LEU A 258 21.13 -17.39 28.90
N ARG A 259 21.15 -17.25 30.23
CA ARG A 259 21.29 -15.95 30.89
C ARG A 259 22.76 -15.52 30.90
N LEU A 260 23.01 -14.22 30.76
CA LEU A 260 24.34 -13.62 30.82
C LEU A 260 25.04 -13.91 32.16
N ALA A 261 24.27 -14.00 33.26
CA ALA A 261 24.79 -14.33 34.58
C ALA A 261 25.39 -15.76 34.66
N ASP A 262 24.86 -16.71 33.88
CA ASP A 262 25.30 -18.12 33.92
C ASP A 262 26.64 -18.32 33.21
N LEU A 263 26.99 -17.43 32.29
CA LEU A 263 28.29 -17.44 31.59
C LEU A 263 29.44 -17.02 32.50
N SER A 264 29.19 -16.21 33.54
CA SER A 264 30.22 -15.78 34.47
C SER A 264 30.67 -16.89 35.43
N LYS A 265 29.77 -17.82 35.79
CA LYS A 265 30.05 -18.93 36.72
C LYS A 265 30.94 -20.02 36.12
N ASN A 266 30.89 -20.23 34.80
CA ASN A 266 31.67 -21.27 34.11
C ASN A 266 33.16 -20.93 33.92
N LYS A 267 33.62 -19.71 34.24
CA LYS A 267 35.04 -19.31 34.09
C LYS A 267 35.89 -19.45 35.35
N MET A 268 35.34 -19.84 36.51
CA MET A 268 36.11 -19.94 37.77
C MET A 268 36.69 -21.34 38.06
N GLY A 269 36.68 -22.26 37.09
CA GLY A 269 37.23 -23.62 37.22
C GLY A 269 38.62 -23.79 36.64
N VAL A 270 39.54 -22.83 36.79
CA VAL A 270 40.97 -23.09 36.49
C VAL A 270 41.64 -23.52 37.80
N ILE A 271 41.81 -24.84 37.93
CA ILE A 271 42.59 -25.47 38.99
C ILE A 271 44.01 -24.89 38.93
N LYS A 272 44.39 -24.09 39.94
CA LYS A 272 45.81 -23.83 40.24
C LYS A 272 46.38 -25.10 40.86
N ASN A 273 47.04 -25.92 40.06
CA ASN A 273 48.01 -26.88 40.59
C ASN A 273 49.37 -26.16 40.67
N GLY A 274 49.95 -26.20 41.87
CA GLY A 274 51.35 -25.84 42.12
C GLY A 274 52.32 -26.90 41.65
#